data_AF-A0A940PZ60-F1
#
_entry.id   AF-A0A940PZ60-F1
#
_cell.length_a   1.000
_cell.length_b   1.000
_cell.length_c   1.000
_cell.angle_alpha   90.00
_cell.angle_beta   90.00
_cell.angle_gamma   90.00
#
_symmetry.space_group_name_H-M   'P 1'
#
loop_
_entity.id
_entity.type
_entity.pdbx_description
1 polymer ?
#
loop_
_entity_poly.entity_id
_entity_poly.type
_entity_poly.pdbx_seq_one_letter_code
_entity_poly.pdbx_strand_id
1 'polypeptide(L)'
;MNFYDRLKAVCDEKGIKITTLVVECGGNKGSITSWKKGSVPNYGIVKELAAKLDVSVDYLMGNELVDIQPKKYFNTIDVLLASKYKYMNLSCLNDISEEELQKYTDYLNCGLKFLLNRTSVEYTPVKEDRCAADIKEDLTDEMYDIMGSLPGSDDVRFVQIQISRIVIYNLVKSGITLDEINSWKSLNKSNLRFLLSQEYDYSKAGAYGFTSDELRGIRRETEYSYYYLFTGIMTEKDNKSQN
;
A
#
# COMPACT_ATOMS: atom_id res chain seq x y z
N MET A 1 -25.97 -1.19 -4.41
CA MET A 1 -25.73 -2.52 -5.02
C MET A 1 -26.56 -3.53 -4.26
N ASN A 2 -27.54 -4.17 -4.91
CA ASN A 2 -28.42 -5.15 -4.26
C ASN A 2 -27.80 -6.57 -4.29
N PHE A 3 -28.45 -7.55 -3.63
CA PHE A 3 -27.98 -8.95 -3.59
C PHE A 3 -27.68 -9.52 -4.98
N TYR A 4 -28.56 -9.29 -5.95
CA TYR A 4 -28.38 -9.81 -7.31
C TYR A 4 -27.17 -9.20 -8.00
N ASP A 5 -26.96 -7.89 -7.85
CA ASP A 5 -25.82 -7.19 -8.44
C ASP A 5 -24.50 -7.78 -7.92
N ARG A 6 -24.43 -8.06 -6.61
CA ARG A 6 -23.26 -8.68 -5.96
C ARG A 6 -23.04 -10.12 -6.44
N LEU A 7 -24.10 -10.92 -6.44
CA LEU A 7 -24.06 -12.29 -6.94
C LEU A 7 -23.58 -12.33 -8.40
N LYS A 8 -24.09 -11.43 -9.24
CA LYS A 8 -23.71 -11.32 -10.64
C LYS A 8 -22.23 -10.90 -10.78
N ALA A 9 -21.78 -9.89 -10.04
CA ALA A 9 -20.39 -9.44 -10.09
C ALA A 9 -19.41 -10.58 -9.79
N VAL A 10 -19.66 -11.36 -8.73
CA VAL A 10 -18.81 -12.51 -8.36
C VAL A 10 -18.87 -13.62 -9.41
N CYS A 11 -20.05 -13.89 -9.97
CA CYS A 11 -20.21 -14.87 -11.05
C CYS A 11 -19.43 -14.46 -12.31
N ASP A 12 -19.52 -13.18 -12.70
CA ASP A 12 -18.84 -12.62 -13.87
C ASP A 12 -17.31 -12.67 -13.68
N GLU A 13 -16.82 -12.34 -12.47
CA GLU A 13 -15.39 -12.46 -12.11
C GLU A 13 -14.88 -13.89 -12.22
N LYS A 14 -15.67 -14.87 -11.76
CA LYS A 14 -15.27 -16.29 -11.72
C LYS A 14 -15.60 -17.05 -13.01
N GLY A 15 -16.17 -16.40 -14.02
CA GLY A 15 -16.60 -17.03 -15.27
C GLY A 15 -17.72 -18.07 -15.07
N ILE A 16 -18.50 -17.95 -14.00
CA ILE A 16 -19.57 -18.88 -13.64
C ILE A 16 -20.91 -18.35 -14.17
N LYS A 17 -21.68 -19.21 -14.84
CA LYS A 17 -23.04 -18.84 -15.27
C LYS A 17 -23.98 -18.79 -14.05
N ILE A 18 -24.46 -17.59 -13.70
CA ILE A 18 -25.37 -17.36 -12.57
C ILE A 18 -26.59 -18.29 -12.58
N THR A 19 -27.18 -18.56 -13.75
CA THR A 19 -28.35 -19.44 -13.86
C THR A 19 -28.03 -20.89 -13.49
N THR A 20 -26.84 -21.36 -13.84
CA THR A 20 -26.39 -22.73 -13.50
C THR A 20 -26.16 -22.83 -12.00
N LEU A 21 -25.39 -21.89 -11.45
CA LEU A 21 -25.08 -21.82 -10.02
C LEU A 21 -26.36 -21.76 -9.17
N VAL A 22 -27.32 -20.91 -9.54
CA VAL A 22 -28.56 -20.75 -8.77
C VAL A 22 -29.35 -22.06 -8.71
N VAL A 23 -29.41 -22.82 -9.81
CA VAL A 23 -30.11 -24.11 -9.82
C VAL A 23 -29.36 -25.15 -8.99
N GLU A 24 -28.03 -25.18 -9.05
CA GLU A 24 -27.21 -26.08 -8.23
C GLU A 24 -27.36 -25.82 -6.73
N CYS A 25 -27.53 -24.55 -6.33
CA CYS A 25 -27.70 -24.13 -4.94
C CYS A 25 -29.16 -24.20 -4.45
N GLY A 26 -30.05 -24.89 -5.17
CA GLY A 26 -31.44 -25.10 -4.77
C GLY A 26 -32.40 -23.93 -5.06
N GLY A 27 -31.95 -22.94 -5.83
CA GLY A 27 -32.80 -21.91 -6.40
C GLY A 27 -33.51 -22.35 -7.68
N ASN A 28 -34.44 -21.54 -8.16
CA ASN A 28 -35.10 -21.76 -9.44
C ASN A 28 -34.88 -20.57 -10.39
N LYS A 29 -35.03 -20.80 -11.70
CA LYS A 29 -34.78 -19.76 -12.72
C LYS A 29 -35.73 -18.56 -12.58
N GLY A 30 -36.95 -18.77 -12.10
CA GLY A 30 -37.95 -17.71 -11.89
C GLY A 30 -37.56 -16.74 -10.76
N SER A 31 -36.94 -17.25 -9.69
CA SER A 31 -36.50 -16.46 -8.54
C SER A 31 -35.43 -15.43 -8.90
N ILE A 32 -34.60 -15.70 -9.91
CA ILE A 32 -33.55 -14.78 -10.37
C ILE A 32 -34.14 -13.43 -10.78
N THR A 33 -35.27 -13.43 -11.48
CA THR A 33 -35.96 -12.20 -11.90
C THR A 33 -36.47 -11.41 -10.70
N SER A 34 -36.90 -12.11 -9.65
CA SER A 34 -37.31 -11.48 -8.39
C SER A 34 -36.10 -10.87 -7.67
N TRP A 35 -34.95 -11.53 -7.69
CA TRP A 35 -33.74 -11.02 -7.03
C TRP A 35 -33.16 -9.80 -7.72
N LYS A 36 -33.25 -9.75 -9.07
CA LYS A 36 -32.96 -8.54 -9.85
C LYS A 36 -33.78 -7.32 -9.41
N LYS A 37 -35.01 -7.55 -8.95
CA LYS A 37 -35.93 -6.53 -8.46
C LYS A 37 -35.72 -6.17 -6.97
N GLY A 38 -34.72 -6.76 -6.32
CA GLY A 38 -34.34 -6.43 -4.94
C GLY A 38 -34.87 -7.38 -3.87
N SER A 39 -35.59 -8.45 -4.23
CA SER A 39 -35.87 -9.52 -3.25
C SER A 39 -34.64 -10.37 -2.97
N VAL A 40 -34.60 -11.01 -1.81
CA VAL A 40 -33.45 -11.82 -1.36
C VAL A 40 -33.88 -13.29 -1.24
N PRO A 41 -33.01 -14.27 -1.56
CA PRO A 41 -33.32 -15.68 -1.36
C PRO A 41 -33.52 -16.02 0.12
N ASN A 42 -34.01 -17.23 0.39
CA ASN A 42 -33.93 -17.77 1.75
C ASN A 42 -32.46 -17.97 2.16
N TYR A 43 -32.19 -17.93 3.46
CA TYR A 43 -30.83 -18.04 4.00
C TYR A 43 -30.12 -19.33 3.55
N GLY A 44 -30.84 -20.46 3.40
CA GLY A 44 -30.26 -21.71 2.92
C GLY A 44 -29.65 -21.59 1.53
N ILE A 45 -30.39 -20.99 0.59
CA ILE A 45 -29.89 -20.72 -0.77
C ILE A 45 -28.73 -19.74 -0.74
N VAL A 46 -28.82 -18.66 0.06
CA VAL A 46 -27.71 -17.69 0.19
C VAL A 46 -26.44 -18.36 0.71
N LYS A 47 -26.57 -19.24 1.71
CA LYS A 47 -25.45 -20.00 2.29
C LYS A 47 -24.80 -20.95 1.27
N GLU A 48 -25.60 -21.67 0.49
CA GLU A 48 -25.09 -22.55 -0.57
C GLU A 48 -24.42 -21.76 -1.71
N LEU A 49 -25.00 -20.63 -2.12
CA LEU A 49 -24.41 -19.74 -3.10
C LEU A 49 -23.07 -19.18 -2.60
N ALA A 50 -23.02 -18.71 -1.35
CA ALA A 50 -21.81 -18.21 -0.71
C ALA A 50 -20.71 -19.28 -0.65
N ALA A 51 -21.06 -20.51 -0.28
CA ALA A 51 -20.12 -21.63 -0.23
C ALA A 51 -19.57 -22.01 -1.62
N LYS A 52 -20.44 -22.11 -2.64
CA LYS A 52 -20.03 -22.45 -4.02
C LYS A 52 -19.21 -21.35 -4.68
N LEU A 53 -19.56 -20.11 -4.40
CA LEU A 53 -18.81 -18.96 -4.88
C LEU A 53 -17.60 -18.66 -4.02
N ASP A 54 -17.38 -19.33 -2.89
CA ASP A 54 -16.27 -19.05 -1.97
C ASP A 54 -16.22 -17.54 -1.63
N VAL A 55 -17.34 -17.04 -1.08
CA VAL A 55 -17.56 -15.67 -0.57
C VAL A 55 -18.40 -15.67 0.71
N SER A 56 -18.49 -14.55 1.42
CA SER A 56 -19.21 -14.47 2.70
C SER A 56 -20.71 -14.29 2.45
N VAL A 57 -21.53 -14.81 3.36
CA VAL A 57 -22.97 -14.56 3.33
C VAL A 57 -23.23 -13.06 3.47
N ASP A 58 -22.51 -12.40 4.37
CA ASP A 58 -22.64 -10.95 4.62
C ASP A 58 -22.24 -10.09 3.43
N TYR A 59 -21.24 -10.51 2.65
CA TYR A 59 -20.87 -9.85 1.41
C TYR A 59 -22.00 -9.95 0.38
N LEU A 60 -22.57 -11.13 0.15
CA LEU A 60 -23.71 -11.29 -0.77
C LEU A 60 -24.93 -10.49 -0.32
N MET A 61 -25.18 -10.45 1.00
CA MET A 61 -26.27 -9.69 1.61
C MET A 61 -26.02 -8.18 1.62
N GLY A 62 -24.78 -7.75 1.39
CA GLY A 62 -24.37 -6.35 1.35
C GLY A 62 -24.11 -5.71 2.71
N ASN A 63 -23.97 -6.51 3.75
CA ASN A 63 -23.54 -6.09 5.09
C ASN A 63 -22.04 -5.77 5.15
N GLU A 64 -21.27 -6.27 4.17
CA GLU A 64 -19.84 -5.99 4.00
C GLU A 64 -19.58 -5.34 2.63
N LEU A 65 -18.67 -4.36 2.60
CA LEU A 65 -18.24 -3.71 1.36
C LEU A 65 -17.24 -4.58 0.57
N VAL A 66 -16.48 -5.41 1.27
CA VAL A 66 -15.42 -6.27 0.72
C VAL A 66 -15.61 -7.68 1.28
N ASP A 67 -15.56 -8.69 0.41
CA ASP A 67 -15.55 -10.09 0.85
C ASP A 67 -14.17 -10.46 1.38
N ILE A 68 -14.10 -10.77 2.67
CA ILE A 68 -12.88 -11.26 3.31
C ILE A 68 -13.12 -12.74 3.61
N GLN A 69 -12.81 -13.64 2.67
CA GLN A 69 -12.81 -15.09 2.92
C GLN A 69 -11.52 -15.55 3.59
N PRO A 70 -11.51 -15.85 4.90
CA PRO A 70 -10.29 -16.19 5.63
C PRO A 70 -9.79 -17.59 5.26
N LYS A 71 -10.65 -18.46 4.74
CA LYS A 71 -10.32 -19.86 4.40
C LYS A 71 -9.49 -20.01 3.12
N LYS A 72 -9.57 -19.04 2.20
CA LYS A 72 -8.83 -19.07 0.93
C LYS A 72 -7.40 -18.53 1.05
N TYR A 73 -7.19 -17.64 2.01
CA TYR A 73 -5.88 -17.11 2.38
C TYR A 73 -5.48 -17.75 3.69
N PHE A 74 -4.72 -18.85 3.61
CA PHE A 74 -4.12 -19.57 4.74
C PHE A 74 -4.04 -18.69 5.99
N ASN A 75 -4.94 -18.92 6.94
CA ASN A 75 -4.94 -18.27 8.24
C ASN A 75 -4.67 -16.76 8.19
N THR A 76 -5.15 -15.97 7.22
CA THR A 76 -4.76 -14.53 7.24
C THR A 76 -5.30 -13.86 8.49
N ILE A 77 -6.54 -14.16 8.88
CA ILE A 77 -7.07 -13.73 10.16
C ILE A 77 -6.34 -14.41 11.31
N ASP A 78 -6.06 -15.71 11.30
CA ASP A 78 -5.35 -16.37 12.41
C ASP A 78 -3.88 -15.96 12.52
N VAL A 79 -3.23 -15.58 11.43
CA VAL A 79 -1.90 -14.99 11.34
C VAL A 79 -1.99 -13.57 11.85
N LEU A 80 -2.96 -12.76 11.42
CA LEU A 80 -3.19 -11.41 11.96
C LEU A 80 -3.49 -11.45 13.47
N LEU A 81 -4.25 -12.44 13.94
CA LEU A 81 -4.56 -12.70 15.34
C LEU A 81 -3.36 -13.29 16.11
N ALA A 82 -2.55 -14.15 15.50
CA ALA A 82 -1.32 -14.67 16.11
C ALA A 82 -0.21 -13.60 16.13
N SER A 83 -0.20 -12.72 15.15
CA SER A 83 0.65 -11.52 15.07
C SER A 83 -0.10 -10.28 15.53
N LYS A 84 -1.13 -10.44 16.37
CA LYS A 84 -1.92 -9.32 16.93
C LYS A 84 -1.02 -8.30 17.59
N TYR A 85 0.04 -8.73 18.29
CA TYR A 85 1.03 -7.83 18.88
C TYR A 85 1.90 -7.10 17.85
N LYS A 86 2.13 -7.67 16.65
CA LYS A 86 2.82 -6.98 15.55
C LYS A 86 2.04 -5.74 15.12
N TYR A 87 0.71 -5.80 15.12
CA TYR A 87 -0.14 -4.69 14.68
C TYR A 87 -0.66 -3.82 15.83
N MET A 88 -0.88 -4.38 17.03
CA MET A 88 -1.25 -3.61 18.22
C MET A 88 -0.12 -2.69 18.70
N ASN A 89 1.14 -3.06 18.43
CA ASN A 89 2.31 -2.24 18.77
C ASN A 89 2.75 -1.32 17.64
N LEU A 90 1.97 -1.21 16.55
CA LEU A 90 2.26 -0.19 15.54
C LEU A 90 2.05 1.18 16.17
N SER A 91 3.13 1.93 16.33
CA SER A 91 3.09 3.32 16.75
C SER A 91 2.37 4.14 15.70
N CYS A 92 1.42 4.96 16.15
CA CYS A 92 0.77 5.96 15.34
C CYS A 92 1.52 7.27 15.54
N LEU A 93 2.19 7.76 14.50
CA LEU A 93 2.89 9.04 14.53
C LEU A 93 1.89 10.12 14.13
N ASN A 94 1.52 10.97 15.09
CA ASN A 94 0.46 11.96 14.89
C ASN A 94 1.01 13.29 14.34
N ASP A 95 2.19 13.68 14.80
CA ASP A 95 2.81 14.96 14.52
C ASP A 95 4.34 14.84 14.52
N ILE A 96 4.98 15.80 13.85
CA ILE A 96 6.43 15.97 13.79
C ILE A 96 6.68 17.44 14.10
N SER A 97 7.57 17.75 15.03
CA SER A 97 7.86 19.13 15.41
C SER A 97 8.56 19.90 14.28
N GLU A 98 8.45 21.23 14.28
CA GLU A 98 9.14 22.08 13.29
C GLU A 98 10.67 21.92 13.36
N GLU A 99 11.22 21.72 14.57
CA GLU A 99 12.65 21.48 14.77
C GLU A 99 13.10 20.16 14.12
N GLU A 100 12.32 19.08 14.28
CA GLU A 100 12.57 17.79 13.62
C GLU A 100 12.43 17.90 12.11
N LEU A 101 11.38 18.57 11.61
CA LEU A 101 11.19 18.77 10.18
C LEU A 101 12.40 19.49 9.55
N GLN A 102 12.98 20.48 10.23
CA GLN A 102 14.17 21.15 9.73
C GLN A 102 15.36 20.17 9.63
N LYS A 103 15.59 19.35 10.66
CA LYS A 103 16.63 18.31 10.61
C LYS A 103 16.38 17.32 9.46
N TYR A 104 15.14 16.92 9.23
CA TYR A 104 14.78 15.99 8.17
C TYR A 104 15.00 16.59 6.79
N THR A 105 14.65 17.86 6.59
CA THR A 105 14.90 18.55 5.31
C THR A 105 16.41 18.65 5.00
N ASP A 106 17.21 18.95 6.02
CA ASP A 106 18.67 18.98 5.92
C ASP A 106 19.20 17.59 5.55
N TYR A 107 18.72 16.53 6.21
CA TYR A 107 19.15 15.14 6.01
C TYR A 107 18.70 14.53 4.67
N LEU A 108 17.50 14.86 4.20
CA LEU A 108 16.92 14.39 2.94
C LEU A 108 17.30 15.27 1.73
N ASN A 109 18.08 16.33 1.95
CA ASN A 109 18.48 17.30 0.92
C ASN A 109 17.28 17.90 0.18
N CYS A 110 16.23 18.27 0.91
CA CYS A 110 14.98 18.75 0.32
C CYS A 110 14.55 20.06 0.99
N GLY A 111 13.64 20.80 0.35
CA GLY A 111 13.04 21.97 0.97
C GLY A 111 11.84 21.59 1.86
N LEU A 112 11.61 22.33 2.95
CA LEU A 112 10.42 22.15 3.80
C LEU A 112 9.11 22.21 3.00
N LYS A 113 9.05 23.12 2.02
CA LYS A 113 7.92 23.25 1.09
C LYS A 113 7.66 22.01 0.25
N PHE A 114 8.69 21.22 -0.07
CA PHE A 114 8.55 19.95 -0.78
C PHE A 114 8.07 18.86 0.19
N LEU A 115 8.70 18.76 1.35
CA LEU A 115 8.44 17.70 2.33
C LEU A 115 6.98 17.71 2.84
N LEU A 116 6.40 18.91 3.01
CA LEU A 116 5.00 19.10 3.41
C LEU A 116 4.07 19.33 2.22
N ASN A 117 4.55 19.22 0.98
CA ASN A 117 3.76 19.59 -0.18
C ASN A 117 2.67 18.57 -0.48
N ARG A 118 1.44 19.06 -0.65
CA ARG A 118 0.28 18.27 -1.08
C ARG A 118 0.00 18.40 -2.59
N THR A 119 0.87 19.02 -3.36
CA THR A 119 0.68 19.20 -4.82
C THR A 119 1.96 18.97 -5.60
N SER A 120 3.12 19.23 -5.01
CA SER A 120 4.41 18.95 -5.63
C SER A 120 4.75 17.47 -5.55
N VAL A 121 5.02 16.88 -6.70
CA VAL A 121 5.39 15.46 -6.85
C VAL A 121 6.83 15.23 -7.23
N GLU A 122 7.48 16.23 -7.82
CA GLU A 122 8.86 16.14 -8.26
C GLU A 122 9.81 16.55 -7.13
N TYR A 123 10.76 15.67 -6.84
CA TYR A 123 11.86 15.95 -5.92
C TYR A 123 13.03 16.56 -6.69
N THR A 124 13.56 17.66 -6.16
CA THR A 124 14.81 18.26 -6.63
C THR A 124 15.72 18.46 -5.42
N PRO A 125 16.97 17.97 -5.46
CA PRO A 125 17.90 18.13 -4.35
C PRO A 125 18.24 19.61 -4.13
N VAL A 126 18.36 20.02 -2.87
CA VAL A 126 18.78 21.39 -2.52
C VAL A 126 20.25 21.63 -2.90
N LYS A 127 21.09 20.60 -2.78
CA LYS A 127 22.50 20.59 -3.17
C LYS A 127 22.78 19.40 -4.09
N GLU A 128 23.17 19.66 -5.34
CA GLU A 128 23.46 18.60 -6.32
C GLU A 128 24.73 17.80 -5.96
N ASP A 129 25.82 18.49 -5.65
CA ASP A 129 27.12 17.90 -5.30
C ASP A 129 27.24 17.63 -3.79
N ARG A 130 26.20 17.01 -3.22
CA ARG A 130 26.15 16.70 -1.79
C ARG A 130 27.08 15.53 -1.45
N CYS A 131 27.81 15.64 -0.35
CA CYS A 131 28.72 14.59 0.12
C CYS A 131 28.51 14.31 1.62
N ALA A 132 29.20 13.30 2.15
CA ALA A 132 29.07 12.88 3.54
C ALA A 132 29.37 14.00 4.55
N ALA A 133 30.26 14.95 4.21
CA ALA A 133 30.59 16.08 5.07
C ALA A 133 29.44 17.10 5.22
N ASP A 134 28.44 17.06 4.35
CA ASP A 134 27.24 17.90 4.44
C ASP A 134 26.21 17.34 5.42
N ILE A 135 26.37 16.10 5.90
CA ILE A 135 25.48 15.47 6.87
C ILE A 135 25.91 15.90 8.28
N LYS A 136 25.07 16.70 8.94
CA LYS A 136 25.30 17.15 10.32
C LYS A 136 25.04 16.04 11.35
N GLU A 137 24.00 15.26 11.13
CA GLU A 137 23.48 14.22 12.01
C GLU A 137 22.98 13.08 11.12
N ASP A 138 23.33 11.83 11.44
CA ASP A 138 22.79 10.67 10.71
C ASP A 138 21.43 10.32 11.29
N LEU A 139 20.38 10.51 10.49
CA LEU A 139 19.00 10.28 10.87
C LEU A 139 18.39 9.03 10.20
N THR A 140 19.24 8.07 9.81
CA THR A 140 18.80 6.87 9.07
C THR A 140 17.72 6.10 9.82
N ASP A 141 17.92 5.90 11.13
CA ASP A 141 17.01 5.11 11.97
C ASP A 141 15.70 5.86 12.20
N GLU A 142 15.76 7.18 12.41
CA GLU A 142 14.59 8.05 12.52
C GLU A 142 13.77 8.04 11.23
N MET A 143 14.43 8.13 10.07
CA MET A 143 13.73 8.03 8.78
C MET A 143 13.06 6.66 8.63
N TYR A 144 13.74 5.59 9.02
CA TYR A 144 13.18 4.24 8.99
C TYR A 144 11.98 4.09 9.93
N ASP A 145 12.03 4.69 11.12
CA ASP A 145 10.96 4.68 12.12
C ASP A 145 9.73 5.50 11.68
N ILE A 146 9.95 6.66 11.05
CA ILE A 146 8.88 7.44 10.42
C ILE A 146 8.19 6.60 9.35
N MET A 147 8.95 5.93 8.50
CA MET A 147 8.42 5.07 7.42
C MET A 147 7.78 3.77 7.96
N GLY A 148 8.10 3.38 9.20
CA GLY A 148 7.51 2.24 9.90
C GLY A 148 6.24 2.55 10.69
N SER A 149 5.98 3.83 10.98
CA SER A 149 4.85 4.27 11.78
C SER A 149 3.57 4.38 10.96
N LEU A 150 2.43 4.15 11.61
CA LEU A 150 1.12 4.48 11.02
C LEU A 150 0.96 6.01 11.00
N PRO A 151 0.60 6.62 9.86
CA PRO A 151 0.37 8.06 9.81
C PRO A 151 -0.93 8.41 10.54
N GLY A 152 -0.80 9.06 11.71
CA GLY A 152 -1.91 9.55 12.51
C GLY A 152 -2.49 10.88 12.01
N SER A 153 -1.79 11.53 11.09
CA SER A 153 -2.25 12.75 10.42
C SER A 153 -1.91 12.73 8.93
N ASP A 154 -2.59 13.61 8.20
CA ASP A 154 -2.30 13.87 6.80
C ASP A 154 -0.87 14.36 6.59
N ASP A 155 -0.35 15.23 7.44
CA ASP A 155 0.99 15.81 7.30
C ASP A 155 2.08 14.73 7.44
N VAL A 156 1.95 13.82 8.40
CA VAL A 156 2.84 12.66 8.53
C VAL A 156 2.74 11.75 7.31
N ARG A 157 1.53 11.50 6.80
CA ARG A 157 1.33 10.73 5.56
C ARG A 157 2.04 11.38 4.37
N PHE A 158 1.97 12.71 4.26
CA PHE A 158 2.66 13.45 3.19
C PHE A 158 4.17 13.36 3.32
N VAL A 159 4.73 13.52 4.52
CA VAL A 159 6.16 13.34 4.77
C VAL A 159 6.61 11.95 4.29
N GLN A 160 5.90 10.88 4.65
CA GLN A 160 6.21 9.52 4.20
C GLN A 160 6.15 9.37 2.66
N ILE A 161 5.16 9.97 2.00
CA ILE A 161 5.05 9.98 0.53
C ILE A 161 6.25 10.67 -0.10
N GLN A 162 6.64 11.84 0.42
CA GLN A 162 7.73 12.62 -0.15
C GLN A 162 9.09 11.97 0.10
N ILE A 163 9.31 11.36 1.27
CA ILE A 163 10.50 10.51 1.52
C ILE A 163 10.56 9.36 0.52
N SER A 164 9.43 8.72 0.22
CA SER A 164 9.37 7.63 -0.76
C SER A 164 9.76 8.08 -2.17
N ARG A 165 9.37 9.30 -2.57
CA ARG A 165 9.80 9.89 -3.84
C ARG A 165 11.30 10.19 -3.88
N ILE A 166 11.88 10.61 -2.77
CA ILE A 166 13.34 10.78 -2.63
C ILE A 166 14.04 9.43 -2.79
N VAL A 167 13.53 8.37 -2.17
CA VAL A 167 14.07 7.02 -2.34
C VAL A 167 14.03 6.58 -3.81
N ILE A 168 12.90 6.78 -4.50
CA ILE A 168 12.78 6.48 -5.94
C ILE A 168 13.80 7.29 -6.75
N TYR A 169 13.93 8.59 -6.47
CA TYR A 169 14.89 9.44 -7.15
C TYR A 169 16.32 8.94 -6.98
N ASN A 170 16.73 8.59 -5.75
CA ASN A 170 18.07 8.08 -5.48
C ASN A 170 18.32 6.73 -6.18
N LEU A 171 17.33 5.84 -6.21
CA LEU A 171 17.43 4.59 -6.98
C LEU A 171 17.64 4.85 -8.47
N VAL A 172 16.88 5.78 -9.06
CA VAL A 172 17.02 6.15 -10.48
C VAL A 172 18.37 6.81 -10.75
N LYS A 173 18.84 7.69 -9.86
CA LYS A 173 20.18 8.30 -9.93
C LYS A 173 21.29 7.25 -9.91
N SER A 174 21.06 6.11 -9.25
CA SER A 174 21.99 4.98 -9.20
C SER A 174 22.08 4.17 -10.51
N GLY A 175 21.13 4.38 -11.43
CA GLY A 175 21.02 3.64 -12.69
C GLY A 175 19.86 2.66 -12.78
N ILE A 176 19.09 2.46 -11.70
CA ILE A 176 17.92 1.54 -11.69
C ILE A 176 16.76 2.20 -12.45
N THR A 177 16.14 1.47 -13.37
CA THR A 177 15.04 2.02 -14.17
C THR A 177 13.70 1.98 -13.43
N LEU A 178 12.76 2.86 -13.79
CA LEU A 178 11.40 2.82 -13.24
C LEU A 178 10.67 1.51 -13.55
N ASP A 179 10.96 0.90 -14.69
CA ASP A 179 10.39 -0.40 -15.07
C ASP A 179 10.90 -1.54 -14.17
N GLU A 180 12.18 -1.50 -13.81
CA GLU A 180 12.76 -2.43 -12.83
C GLU A 180 12.10 -2.29 -11.47
N ILE A 181 11.97 -1.06 -10.93
CA ILE A 181 11.28 -0.80 -9.66
C ILE A 181 9.84 -1.30 -9.73
N ASN A 182 9.14 -1.04 -10.84
CA ASN A 182 7.77 -1.49 -11.06
C ASN A 182 7.64 -3.01 -11.19
N SER A 183 8.73 -3.75 -11.42
CA SER A 183 8.73 -5.21 -11.45
C SER A 183 8.82 -5.86 -10.05
N TRP A 184 9.34 -5.15 -9.04
CA TRP A 184 9.62 -5.73 -7.71
C TRP A 184 8.37 -6.19 -6.98
N LYS A 185 8.34 -7.46 -6.55
CA LYS A 185 7.17 -8.07 -5.89
C LYS A 185 6.98 -7.59 -4.45
N SER A 186 8.05 -7.07 -3.84
CA SER A 186 8.06 -6.55 -2.47
C SER A 186 7.30 -5.23 -2.32
N LEU A 187 7.01 -4.53 -3.43
CA LEU A 187 6.33 -3.23 -3.43
C LEU A 187 4.84 -3.35 -3.68
N ASN A 188 4.05 -2.58 -2.91
CA ASN A 188 2.63 -2.43 -3.13
C ASN A 188 2.37 -1.68 -4.45
N LYS A 189 1.72 -2.36 -5.40
CA LYS A 189 1.49 -1.80 -6.75
C LYS A 189 0.55 -0.60 -6.77
N SER A 190 -0.37 -0.49 -5.82
CA SER A 190 -1.26 0.67 -5.73
C SER A 190 -0.48 1.92 -5.31
N ASN A 191 0.32 1.80 -4.23
CA ASN A 191 1.16 2.88 -3.72
C ASN A 191 2.23 3.27 -4.74
N LEU A 192 2.90 2.30 -5.36
CA LEU A 192 3.94 2.59 -6.35
C LEU A 192 3.39 3.33 -7.57
N ARG A 193 2.22 2.92 -8.09
CA ARG A 193 1.57 3.66 -9.20
C ARG A 193 1.27 5.11 -8.80
N PHE A 194 0.79 5.33 -7.58
CA PHE A 194 0.56 6.68 -7.07
C PHE A 194 1.86 7.49 -7.01
N LEU A 195 2.92 6.93 -6.41
CA LEU A 195 4.23 7.58 -6.27
C LEU A 195 4.88 7.95 -7.60
N LEU A 196 4.72 7.11 -8.62
CA LEU A 196 5.26 7.33 -9.97
C LEU A 196 4.36 8.22 -10.85
N SER A 197 3.12 8.47 -10.43
CA SER A 197 2.21 9.32 -11.16
C SER A 197 2.41 10.81 -10.85
N GLN A 198 1.98 11.67 -11.78
CA GLN A 198 1.84 13.10 -11.54
C GLN A 198 0.54 13.44 -10.76
N GLU A 199 -0.14 12.44 -10.18
CA GLU A 199 -1.39 12.63 -9.46
C GLU A 199 -1.14 13.21 -8.05
N TYR A 200 -2.06 14.08 -7.63
CA TYR A 200 -2.10 14.69 -6.30
C TYR A 200 -3.47 14.51 -5.63
N ASP A 201 -4.25 13.49 -6.06
CA ASP A 201 -5.49 13.10 -5.39
C ASP A 201 -5.21 12.11 -4.27
N TYR A 202 -5.04 12.63 -3.06
CA TYR A 202 -4.71 11.86 -1.87
C TYR A 202 -5.92 11.19 -1.19
N SER A 203 -7.12 11.29 -1.80
CA SER A 203 -8.31 10.57 -1.34
C SER A 203 -8.34 9.11 -1.81
N LYS A 204 -7.47 8.74 -2.76
CA LYS A 204 -7.38 7.38 -3.29
C LYS A 204 -6.80 6.41 -2.27
N ALA A 205 -7.33 5.19 -2.24
CA ALA A 205 -6.91 4.11 -1.33
C ALA A 205 -5.43 3.68 -1.45
N GLY A 206 -4.70 4.14 -2.48
CA GLY A 206 -3.27 3.91 -2.69
C GLY A 206 -2.38 5.13 -2.46
N ALA A 207 -2.91 6.24 -1.94
CA ALA A 207 -2.13 7.46 -1.73
C ALA A 207 -1.32 7.40 -0.42
N TYR A 208 -0.34 6.50 -0.38
CA TYR A 208 0.58 6.28 0.73
C TYR A 208 2.02 6.11 0.23
N GLY A 209 2.98 6.41 1.10
CA GLY A 209 4.39 6.14 0.87
C GLY A 209 4.71 4.65 0.99
N PHE A 210 5.99 4.33 0.80
CA PHE A 210 6.54 3.03 1.17
C PHE A 210 6.44 2.82 2.68
N THR A 211 6.25 1.57 3.06
CA THR A 211 6.41 1.10 4.43
C THR A 211 7.86 0.72 4.72
N SER A 212 8.22 0.60 6.00
CA SER A 212 9.54 0.06 6.40
C SER A 212 9.81 -1.37 5.88
N ASP A 213 8.77 -2.20 5.72
CA ASP A 213 8.87 -3.53 5.11
C ASP A 213 9.14 -3.44 3.58
N GLU A 214 8.56 -2.46 2.88
CA GLU A 214 8.88 -2.17 1.48
C GLU A 214 10.30 -1.64 1.30
N LEU A 215 10.77 -0.73 2.17
CA LEU A 215 12.17 -0.27 2.19
C LEU A 215 13.13 -1.43 2.40
N ARG A 216 12.80 -2.37 3.29
CA ARG A 216 13.57 -3.61 3.48
C ARG A 216 13.57 -4.47 2.22
N GLY A 217 12.45 -4.50 1.49
CA GLY A 217 12.34 -5.12 0.17
C GLY A 217 13.32 -4.50 -0.82
N ILE A 218 13.27 -3.18 -1.01
CA ILE A 218 14.18 -2.42 -1.89
C ILE A 218 15.63 -2.72 -1.57
N ARG A 219 16.01 -2.67 -0.29
CA ARG A 219 17.37 -2.98 0.14
C ARG A 219 17.80 -4.42 -0.17
N ARG A 220 16.88 -5.39 -0.18
CA ARG A 220 17.20 -6.77 -0.58
C ARG A 220 17.41 -6.91 -2.09
N GLU A 221 16.65 -6.16 -2.89
CA GLU A 221 16.75 -6.19 -4.35
C GLU A 221 18.01 -5.45 -4.85
N THR A 222 18.46 -4.43 -4.12
CA THR A 222 19.52 -3.50 -4.58
C THR A 222 20.81 -3.55 -3.77
N GLU A 223 20.79 -4.17 -2.60
CA GLU A 223 21.85 -4.17 -1.58
C GLU A 223 22.23 -2.80 -0.99
N TYR A 224 21.66 -1.70 -1.50
CA TYR A 224 21.92 -0.35 -0.99
C TYR A 224 21.52 -0.17 0.47
N SER A 225 22.35 0.59 1.19
CA SER A 225 22.10 1.01 2.56
C SER A 225 20.88 1.92 2.65
N TYR A 226 20.17 1.90 3.78
CA TYR A 226 19.09 2.86 4.04
C TYR A 226 19.61 4.31 4.02
N TYR A 227 20.84 4.50 4.50
CA TYR A 227 21.56 5.77 4.39
C TYR A 227 21.60 6.28 2.95
N TYR A 228 21.99 5.43 1.99
CA TYR A 228 21.96 5.79 0.56
C TYR A 228 20.53 6.08 0.07
N LEU A 229 19.58 5.21 0.41
CA LEU A 229 18.19 5.37 -0.04
C LEU A 229 17.61 6.73 0.40
N PHE A 230 17.94 7.21 1.60
CA PHE A 230 17.44 8.49 2.10
C PHE A 230 18.29 9.70 1.69
N THR A 231 19.61 9.58 1.65
CA THR A 231 20.52 10.73 1.46
C THR A 231 21.03 10.91 0.04
N GLY A 232 21.02 9.84 -0.77
CA GLY A 232 21.66 9.76 -2.09
C GLY A 232 23.19 9.64 -2.05
N ILE A 233 23.79 9.48 -0.87
CA ILE A 233 25.26 9.42 -0.68
C ILE A 233 25.66 7.96 -0.48
N MET A 234 26.54 7.45 -1.34
CA MET A 234 27.01 6.06 -1.26
C MET A 234 28.00 5.88 -0.11
N THR A 235 27.85 4.80 0.65
CA THR A 235 28.84 4.34 1.61
C THR A 235 29.88 3.42 0.94
N GLU A 236 30.98 3.11 1.63
CA GLU A 236 31.95 2.11 1.15
C GLU A 236 31.33 0.75 0.84
N LYS A 237 30.24 0.40 1.55
CA LYS A 237 29.52 -0.84 1.33
C LYS A 237 28.72 -0.80 0.03
N ASP A 238 28.08 0.34 -0.26
CA ASP A 238 27.23 0.50 -1.44
C ASP A 238 28.06 0.46 -2.73
N ASN A 239 29.27 1.03 -2.70
CA ASN A 239 30.21 0.99 -3.82
C ASN A 239 30.67 -0.44 -4.18
N LYS A 240 30.62 -1.38 -3.24
CA LYS A 240 31.00 -2.79 -3.49
C LYS A 240 29.90 -3.59 -4.17
N SER A 241 28.63 -3.19 -4.01
CA SER A 241 27.48 -3.84 -4.64
C SER A 241 27.30 -3.45 -6.11
N GLN A 242 28.04 -2.46 -6.61
CA GLN A 242 28.04 -2.05 -8.03
C GLN A 242 29.13 -2.72 -8.89
N ASN A 243 30.07 -3.46 -8.28
CA ASN A 243 31.16 -4.19 -8.97
C ASN A 243 30.87 -5.69 -9.03
#